data_AF-A0A355RJF5-F1
#
_entry.id   AF-A0A355RJF5-F1
#
_cell.length_a   1.000
_cell.length_b   1.000
_cell.length_c   1.000
_cell.angle_alpha   90.00
_cell.angle_beta   90.00
_cell.angle_gamma   90.00
#
_symmetry.space_group_name_H-M   'P 1'
#
loop_
_entity.id
_entity.type
_entity.pdbx_description
1 polymer ?
#
loop_
_entity_poly.entity_id
_entity_poly.type
_entity_poly.pdbx_seq_one_letter_code
_entity_poly.pdbx_strand_id
1 'polypeptide(L)' 'NTLSFVEQHRLKKLPDLIARLEAEIAKLETYLSEPDLYSTAPLKFEKATQALLERQSALSEAEEDWLMLEERSEG' A
#
# COMPACT_ATOMS: atom_id res chain seq x y z
N ASN A 1 13.85 -13.84 -20.13
CA ASN A 1 12.38 -14.00 -20.23
C ASN A 1 11.82 -12.61 -20.54
N THR A 2 10.87 -12.44 -21.47
CA THR A 2 10.43 -11.08 -21.86
C THR A 2 9.04 -10.79 -21.32
N LEU A 3 8.88 -9.69 -20.56
CA LEU A 3 7.58 -9.24 -20.05
C LEU A 3 6.61 -8.89 -21.18
N SER A 4 5.33 -9.23 -21.01
CA SER A 4 4.25 -8.78 -21.89
C SER A 4 4.00 -7.27 -21.78
N PHE A 5 3.29 -6.67 -22.74
CA PHE A 5 2.96 -5.24 -22.69
C PHE A 5 2.19 -4.84 -21.42
N VAL A 6 1.28 -5.71 -20.96
CA VAL A 6 0.50 -5.49 -19.73
C VAL A 6 1.41 -5.51 -18.50
N GLU A 7 2.33 -6.47 -18.43
CA GLU A 7 3.30 -6.60 -17.33
C GLU A 7 4.30 -5.44 -17.31
N GLN A 8 4.82 -5.02 -18.47
CA GLN A 8 5.66 -3.83 -18.57
C GLN A 8 4.94 -2.55 -18.14
N HIS A 9 3.66 -2.41 -18.52
CA HIS A 9 2.86 -1.27 -18.07
C HIS A 9 2.63 -1.31 -16.56
N ARG A 10 2.32 -2.49 -16.02
CA ARG A 10 2.13 -2.70 -14.59
C ARG A 10 3.39 -2.40 -13.79
N LEU A 11 4.54 -2.93 -14.21
CA LEU A 11 5.85 -2.67 -13.59
C LEU A 11 6.16 -1.17 -13.51
N LYS A 12 5.87 -0.42 -14.57
CA LYS A 12 6.05 1.05 -14.60
C LYS A 12 5.11 1.81 -13.67
N LYS A 13 3.98 1.21 -13.26
CA LYS A 13 2.95 1.85 -12.42
C LYS A 13 3.05 1.48 -10.95
N LEU A 14 3.66 0.33 -10.63
CA LEU A 14 3.81 -0.15 -9.27
C LEU A 14 4.56 0.83 -8.35
N PRO A 15 5.68 1.48 -8.76
CA PRO A 15 6.36 2.45 -7.90
C PRO A 15 5.47 3.63 -7.47
N ASP A 16 4.68 4.18 -8.39
CA ASP A 16 3.74 5.28 -8.08
C ASP A 16 2.63 4.81 -7.14
N LEU A 17 2.14 3.57 -7.32
CA LEU A 17 1.14 2.97 -6.45
C LEU A 17 1.69 2.73 -5.04
N ILE A 18 2.89 2.16 -4.93
CA ILE A 18 3.60 1.92 -3.66
C ILE A 18 3.78 3.24 -2.91
N ALA A 19 4.37 4.25 -3.55
CA ALA A 19 4.59 5.57 -2.93
C ALA A 19 3.29 6.22 -2.44
N ARG A 20 2.20 6.04 -3.19
CA ARG A 20 0.87 6.51 -2.76
C ARG A 20 0.37 5.74 -1.55
N LEU A 21 0.48 4.41 -1.53
CA LEU A 21 0.04 3.56 -0.43
C LEU A 21 0.82 3.89 0.85
N GLU A 22 2.14 4.02 0.77
CA GLU A 22 2.99 4.46 1.88
C GLU A 22 2.53 5.81 2.45
N ALA A 23 2.24 6.79 1.59
CA ALA A 23 1.76 8.10 2.02
C ALA A 23 0.36 8.05 2.66
N GLU A 24 -0.52 7.14 2.20
CA GLU A 24 -1.82 6.92 2.83
C GLU A 24 -1.69 6.21 4.19
N ILE A 25 -0.80 5.23 4.30
CA ILE A 25 -0.49 4.52 5.55
C ILE A 25 0.04 5.51 6.59
N ALA A 26 1.05 6.31 6.26
CA ALA A 26 1.64 7.28 7.19
C ALA A 26 0.59 8.29 7.74
N LYS A 27 -0.37 8.71 6.91
CA LYS A 27 -1.47 9.57 7.34
C LYS A 27 -2.42 8.86 8.31
N LEU A 28 -2.74 7.59 8.04
CA LEU A 28 -3.59 6.78 8.92
C LEU A 28 -2.90 6.49 10.24
N GLU A 29 -1.62 6.16 10.24
CA GLU A 29 -0.83 5.97 11.45
C GLU A 29 -0.78 7.25 12.29
N THR A 30 -0.54 8.40 11.66
CA THR A 30 -0.58 9.70 12.34
C THR A 30 -1.95 9.93 12.96
N TYR A 31 -3.03 9.72 12.20
CA TYR A 31 -4.39 9.88 12.72
C TYR A 31 -4.71 8.92 13.87
N LEU A 32 -4.29 7.65 13.77
CA LEU A 32 -4.49 6.64 14.80
C LEU A 32 -3.64 6.87 16.05
N SER A 33 -2.56 7.64 15.94
CA SER A 33 -1.70 8.03 17.08
C SER A 33 -2.29 9.13 17.96
N GLU A 34 -3.41 9.75 17.55
CA GLU A 34 -4.09 10.77 18.33
C GLU A 34 -4.59 10.21 19.68
N PRO A 35 -4.13 10.75 20.82
CA PRO A 35 -4.22 10.09 22.13
C PRO A 35 -5.64 9.84 22.63
N ASP A 36 -6.59 10.68 22.22
CA ASP A 36 -7.99 10.61 22.65
C ASP A 36 -8.92 9.99 21.59
N LEU A 37 -8.40 9.58 20.44
CA LEU A 37 -9.23 9.18 19.30
C LEU A 37 -10.10 7.95 19.61
N TYR A 38 -9.54 6.95 20.30
CA TYR A 38 -10.28 5.75 20.67
C TYR A 38 -11.46 6.07 21.59
N SER A 39 -11.26 6.95 22.57
CA SER A 39 -12.27 7.34 23.55
C SER A 39 -13.32 8.28 22.98
N THR A 40 -12.93 9.22 22.11
CA THR A 40 -13.80 10.29 21.60
C THR A 40 -14.50 9.93 20.30
N ALA A 41 -13.93 9.02 19.51
CA ALA A 41 -14.49 8.61 18.23
C ALA A 41 -14.20 7.13 17.90
N PRO A 42 -14.70 6.18 18.72
CA PRO A 42 -14.40 4.76 18.58
C PRO A 42 -14.74 4.20 17.18
N LEU A 43 -15.86 4.63 16.58
CA LEU A 43 -16.23 4.21 15.22
C LEU A 43 -15.26 4.76 14.15
N LYS A 44 -14.70 5.96 14.35
CA LYS A 44 -13.69 6.51 13.43
C LYS A 44 -12.36 5.80 13.61
N PHE A 45 -11.98 5.47 14.85
CA PHE A 45 -10.81 4.67 15.15
C PHE A 45 -10.90 3.30 14.46
N GLU A 46 -11.99 2.56 14.67
CA GLU A 46 -12.21 1.26 14.04
C GLU A 46 -12.09 1.33 12.51
N LYS A 47 -12.76 2.31 11.89
CA LYS A 47 -12.69 2.52 10.43
C LYS A 47 -11.27 2.85 9.96
N ALA A 48 -10.53 3.69 10.69
CA ALA A 48 -9.17 4.03 10.33
C ALA A 48 -8.23 2.83 10.48
N THR A 49 -8.42 2.00 11.50
CA THR A 49 -7.67 0.75 11.69
C THR A 49 -7.95 -0.24 10.56
N GLN A 50 -9.21 -0.42 10.16
CA GLN A 50 -9.54 -1.26 9.00
C GLN A 50 -8.91 -0.72 7.72
N ALA A 51 -9.03 0.58 7.48
CA ALA A 51 -8.41 1.24 6.33
C ALA A 51 -6.88 1.07 6.30
N LEU A 52 -6.23 1.10 7.47
CA LEU A 52 -4.79 0.90 7.61
C LEU A 52 -4.41 -0.54 7.26
N LEU A 53 -5.16 -1.54 7.74
CA LEU A 53 -4.93 -2.95 7.40
C LEU A 53 -5.08 -3.21 5.91
N GLU A 54 -6.12 -2.67 5.28
CA GLU A 54 -6.33 -2.78 3.83
C GLU A 54 -5.13 -2.21 3.04
N ARG A 55 -4.60 -1.06 3.46
CA ARG A 55 -3.47 -0.42 2.76
C ARG A 55 -2.15 -1.13 2.98
N GLN A 56 -1.91 -1.67 4.18
CA GLN A 56 -0.73 -2.52 4.43
C GLN A 56 -0.78 -3.80 3.57
N SER A 57 -1.94 -4.45 3.46
CA SER A 57 -2.12 -5.60 2.56
C SER A 57 -1.84 -5.22 1.11
N ALA A 58 -2.44 -4.12 0.64
CA ALA A 58 -2.26 -3.65 -0.72
C ALA A 58 -0.81 -3.24 -1.03
N LEU A 59 -0.10 -2.66 -0.05
CA LEU A 59 1.32 -2.32 -0.16
C LEU A 59 2.16 -3.58 -0.33
N SER A 60 1.99 -4.56 0.56
CA SER A 60 2.70 -5.85 0.50
C SER A 60 2.48 -6.54 -0.84
N GLU A 61 1.23 -6.60 -1.33
CA GLU A 61 0.90 -7.20 -2.63
C GLU A 61 1.57 -6.44 -3.79
N ALA A 62 1.62 -5.11 -3.73
CA ALA A 62 2.25 -4.29 -4.76
C ALA A 62 3.78 -4.44 -4.78
N GLU A 63 4.41 -4.53 -3.60
CA GLU A 63 5.85 -4.77 -3.44
C GLU A 63 6.25 -6.16 -3.94
N GLU A 64 5.50 -7.21 -3.57
CA GLU A 64 5.72 -8.58 -4.04
C GLU A 64 5.59 -8.68 -5.57
N ASP A 65 4.56 -8.06 -6.12
CA ASP A 65 4.34 -8.03 -7.57
C ASP A 65 5.43 -7.23 -8.31
N TRP A 66 5.92 -6.14 -7.70
CA TRP A 66 7.02 -5.37 -8.26
C TRP A 66 8.31 -6.21 -8.30
N LEU A 67 8.67 -6.86 -7.19
CA LEU A 67 9.84 -7.74 -7.12
C LEU A 67 9.75 -8.88 -8.15
N MET A 68 8.60 -9.55 -8.25
CA MET A 68 8.38 -10.64 -9.21
C MET A 68 8.52 -10.18 -10.66
N LEU A 69 8.02 -8.99 -10.99
CA LEU A 69 8.11 -8.44 -12.35
C LEU A 69 9.51 -7.92 -12.68
N GLU A 70 10.23 -7.30 -11.73
CA GLU A 70 11.63 -6.91 -11.89
C GLU A 70 12.51 -8.14 -12.12
N GLU A 71 12.40 -9.19 -11.29
CA GLU A 71 13.18 -10.43 -11.45
C GLU A 71 12.99 -11.06 -12.84
N ARG A 72 11.75 -11.06 -13.34
CA ARG A 72 11.41 -11.56 -14.68
C ARG A 72 11.83 -10.63 -15.81
N SER A 73 12.03 -9.34 -15.54
CA SER A 73 12.54 -8.36 -16.51
C SER A 73 14.06 -8.50 -16.68
N GLU A 74 14.76 -8.85 -15.60
CA GLU A 74 16.22 -8.98 -15.58
C GLU A 74 16.74 -10.34 -16.08
N GLY A 75 15.97 -11.43 -15.90
CA GLY A 75 16.33 -12.79 -16.35
C GLY A 75 15.63 -13.22 -17.63
#